data_AF-A0A956IQJ9-F1
#
_entry.id   AF-A0A956IQJ9-F1
#
_cell.length_a   1.000
_cell.length_b   1.000
_cell.length_c   1.000
_cell.angle_alpha   90.00
_cell.angle_beta   90.00
_cell.angle_gamma   90.00
#
_symmetry.space_group_name_H-M   'P 1'
#
loop_
_entity.id
_entity.type
_entity.pdbx_description
1 polymer ?
#
loop_
_entity_poly.entity_id
_entity_poly.type
_entity_poly.pdbx_seq_one_letter_code
_entity_poly.pdbx_strand_id
1 'polypeptide(L)'
;MLRRLCALGSSCLLGCACAGSSPSPELPPPDHCPTVQVEPAPGLMLADDVRAALAASEDRGAIAVRYETRACELRLEVLSGCGGEGSHYDYRSGVQEVTVVAGSARQLLKKLPLGTRAAAGQLEGAGLRADALIVGQLVLAPAPDLRRASLTGPDCARATHVVTRIDVGGFTLTSGPAARLSTPEPWFRTGVQLPSGVERLRLEGSPSRCAEAKASGERQALCAVPLRLGLTPLVD
;
A
#
# COMPACT_ATOMS: atom_id res chain seq x y z
N MET A 1 -16.73 -60.65 -44.28
CA MET A 1 -17.43 -60.76 -42.98
C MET A 1 -16.38 -60.93 -41.89
N LEU A 2 -16.49 -60.11 -40.83
CA LEU A 2 -16.02 -60.22 -39.43
C LEU A 2 -14.91 -61.26 -39.08
N ARG A 3 -13.91 -61.03 -38.23
CA ARG A 3 -13.74 -60.08 -37.10
C ARG A 3 -12.27 -60.11 -36.64
N ARG A 4 -11.75 -58.94 -36.24
CA ARG A 4 -10.49 -58.77 -35.49
C ARG A 4 -10.71 -59.08 -34.00
N LEU A 5 -9.70 -59.66 -33.35
CA LEU A 5 -9.51 -59.66 -31.89
C LEU A 5 -8.03 -59.37 -31.62
N CYS A 6 -7.71 -58.12 -31.28
CA CYS A 6 -6.45 -57.76 -30.63
C CYS A 6 -6.77 -57.52 -29.15
N ALA A 7 -6.18 -58.31 -28.27
CA ALA A 7 -6.18 -58.07 -26.83
C ALA A 7 -5.12 -57.02 -26.48
N LEU A 8 -5.53 -56.06 -25.66
CA LEU A 8 -4.75 -54.93 -25.17
C LEU A 8 -3.71 -55.37 -24.13
N GLY A 9 -2.45 -55.00 -24.35
CA GLY A 9 -1.43 -54.88 -23.30
C GLY A 9 -1.39 -53.44 -22.81
N SER A 10 -1.56 -53.24 -21.50
CA SER A 10 -1.51 -51.93 -20.85
C SER A 10 -0.38 -51.96 -19.81
N SER A 11 0.73 -51.29 -20.13
CA SER A 11 1.85 -51.07 -19.20
C SER A 11 1.77 -49.63 -18.70
N CYS A 12 1.47 -49.47 -17.41
CA CYS A 12 1.52 -48.18 -16.72
C CYS A 12 2.99 -47.73 -16.53
N LEU A 13 3.37 -46.66 -17.20
CA LEU A 13 4.55 -45.87 -16.87
C LEU A 13 4.15 -44.85 -15.77
N LEU A 14 4.54 -45.12 -14.53
CA LEU A 14 4.50 -44.12 -13.45
C LEU A 14 5.77 -43.25 -13.53
N GLY A 15 5.62 -42.04 -14.08
CA GLY A 15 6.60 -40.97 -13.94
C GLY A 15 6.40 -40.26 -12.60
N CYS A 16 7.39 -40.36 -11.71
CA CYS A 16 7.48 -39.51 -10.53
C CYS A 16 7.79 -38.06 -10.96
N ALA A 17 6.78 -37.19 -10.93
CA ALA A 17 6.98 -35.75 -11.00
C ALA A 17 7.46 -35.26 -9.62
N CYS A 18 8.75 -34.92 -9.52
CA CYS A 18 9.27 -34.16 -8.40
C CYS A 18 8.67 -32.74 -8.45
N ALA A 19 7.65 -32.49 -7.64
CA ALA A 19 7.16 -31.15 -7.36
C ALA A 19 8.25 -30.39 -6.59
N GLY A 20 9.04 -29.59 -7.31
CA GLY A 20 9.92 -28.60 -6.70
C GLY A 20 9.08 -27.54 -6.03
N SER A 21 8.94 -27.61 -4.71
CA SER A 21 8.39 -26.53 -3.90
C SER A 21 9.33 -25.34 -3.98
N SER A 22 8.97 -24.34 -4.78
CA SER A 22 9.64 -23.04 -4.77
C SER A 22 9.62 -22.48 -3.35
N PRO A 23 10.75 -22.01 -2.80
CA PRO A 23 10.78 -21.43 -1.47
C PRO A 23 9.86 -20.20 -1.45
N SER A 24 8.87 -20.22 -0.54
CA SER A 24 8.00 -19.09 -0.28
C SER A 24 8.88 -17.90 0.12
N PRO A 25 8.58 -16.66 -0.31
CA PRO A 25 9.38 -15.50 0.06
C PRO A 25 9.28 -15.27 1.58
N GLU A 26 10.27 -15.81 2.30
CA GLU A 26 10.28 -15.83 3.76
C GLU A 26 10.58 -14.42 4.30
N LEU A 27 9.59 -13.82 4.96
CA LEU A 27 9.81 -12.66 5.81
C LEU A 27 10.81 -13.04 6.91
N PRO A 28 11.69 -12.12 7.36
CA PRO A 28 12.63 -12.45 8.42
C PRO A 28 11.87 -12.91 9.68
N PRO A 29 12.42 -13.89 10.43
CA PRO A 29 11.84 -14.28 11.72
C PRO A 29 11.82 -13.08 12.68
N PRO A 30 10.87 -13.04 13.63
CA PRO A 30 10.59 -11.88 14.46
C PRO A 30 11.78 -11.34 15.28
N ASP A 31 12.80 -12.17 15.51
CA ASP A 31 13.98 -11.82 16.33
C ASP A 31 15.15 -11.24 15.52
N HIS A 32 15.07 -11.18 14.19
CA HIS A 32 16.17 -10.77 13.29
C HIS A 32 15.77 -9.64 12.35
N CYS A 33 15.04 -8.66 12.86
CA CYS A 33 14.44 -7.66 12.02
C CYS A 33 15.38 -6.51 11.73
N PRO A 34 15.51 -6.10 10.45
CA PRO A 34 16.18 -4.85 10.16
C PRO A 34 15.43 -3.75 10.92
N THR A 35 16.16 -2.87 11.60
CA THR A 35 15.58 -1.76 12.36
C THR A 35 14.58 -1.02 11.49
N VAL A 36 13.28 -1.23 11.73
CA VAL A 36 12.22 -0.50 11.04
C VAL A 36 12.19 0.86 11.71
N GLN A 37 12.81 1.84 11.05
CA GLN A 37 12.70 3.22 11.51
C GLN A 37 11.24 3.63 11.37
N VAL A 38 10.66 4.16 12.45
CA VAL A 38 9.32 4.74 12.42
C VAL A 38 9.40 5.96 11.52
N GLU A 39 8.94 5.81 10.29
CA GLU A 39 8.95 6.92 9.35
C GLU A 39 7.85 7.90 9.73
N PRO A 40 8.13 9.23 9.72
CA PRO A 40 7.12 10.24 10.00
C PRO A 40 6.05 10.31 8.90
N ALA A 41 6.31 9.69 7.76
CA ALA A 41 5.43 9.71 6.61
C ALA A 41 5.22 8.31 5.98
N PRO A 42 4.47 7.42 6.65
CA PRO A 42 4.33 6.05 6.19
C PRO A 42 3.49 5.95 4.91
N GLY A 43 3.97 5.16 3.94
CA GLY A 43 3.28 4.87 2.69
C GLY A 43 2.13 3.88 2.86
N LEU A 44 1.03 4.11 2.14
CA LEU A 44 -0.24 3.37 2.30
C LEU A 44 -0.61 2.48 1.09
N MET A 45 0.23 2.42 0.05
CA MET A 45 -0.11 1.71 -1.19
C MET A 45 -0.42 0.22 -1.01
N LEU A 46 0.07 -0.41 0.07
CA LEU A 46 -0.19 -1.81 0.41
C LEU A 46 -1.16 -1.97 1.61
N ALA A 47 -1.60 -0.86 2.23
CA ALA A 47 -2.36 -0.86 3.49
C ALA A 47 -3.84 -0.53 3.22
N ASP A 48 -4.57 -1.49 2.62
CA ASP A 48 -5.94 -1.30 2.13
C ASP A 48 -6.94 -1.00 3.24
N ASP A 49 -6.81 -1.71 4.36
CA ASP A 49 -7.60 -1.52 5.57
C ASP A 49 -7.45 -0.12 6.14
N VAL A 50 -6.21 0.38 6.20
CA VAL A 50 -5.90 1.73 6.62
C VAL A 50 -6.50 2.77 5.67
N ARG A 51 -6.31 2.61 4.35
CA ARG A 51 -6.86 3.54 3.35
C ARG A 51 -8.39 3.62 3.45
N ALA A 52 -9.07 2.48 3.60
CA ALA A 52 -10.51 2.43 3.76
C ALA A 52 -10.96 3.12 5.07
N ALA A 53 -10.26 2.87 6.18
CA ALA A 53 -10.60 3.50 7.45
C ALA A 53 -10.35 5.01 7.46
N LEU A 54 -9.31 5.49 6.76
CA LEU A 54 -9.06 6.93 6.56
C LEU A 54 -10.17 7.59 5.75
N ALA A 55 -10.54 7.00 4.62
CA ALA A 55 -11.63 7.52 3.79
C ALA A 55 -12.94 7.61 4.58
N ALA A 56 -13.22 6.63 5.44
CA ALA A 56 -14.39 6.65 6.31
C ALA A 56 -14.30 7.66 7.48
N SER A 57 -13.14 8.28 7.72
CA SER A 57 -12.88 9.17 8.86
C SER A 57 -12.60 10.62 8.46
N GLU A 58 -12.33 10.90 7.19
CA GLU A 58 -11.92 12.22 6.69
C GLU A 58 -12.88 13.34 7.07
N ASP A 59 -14.19 13.09 6.97
CA ASP A 59 -15.24 14.09 7.24
C ASP A 59 -15.53 14.31 8.74
N ARG A 60 -14.88 13.56 9.64
CA ARG A 60 -15.11 13.64 11.10
C ARG A 60 -14.13 14.57 11.82
N GLY A 61 -13.24 15.23 11.10
CA GLY A 61 -12.24 16.14 11.66
C GLY A 61 -10.92 15.44 11.96
N ALA A 62 -10.25 15.79 13.07
CA ALA A 62 -8.90 15.28 13.32
C ALA A 62 -8.90 13.75 13.50
N ILE A 63 -8.11 13.05 12.68
CA ILE A 63 -8.02 11.59 12.71
C ILE A 63 -6.91 11.16 13.68
N ALA A 64 -7.28 10.47 14.75
CA ALA A 64 -6.33 9.85 15.68
C ALA A 64 -5.94 8.44 15.21
N VAL A 65 -4.68 8.09 15.41
CA VAL A 65 -4.14 6.76 15.06
C VAL A 65 -3.33 6.15 16.19
N ARG A 66 -3.33 4.82 16.23
CA ARG A 66 -2.30 4.05 16.91
C ARG A 66 -1.24 3.65 15.88
N TYR A 67 -0.02 4.15 16.07
CA TYR A 67 1.10 3.89 15.19
C TYR A 67 2.26 3.37 16.03
N GLU A 68 2.55 2.10 15.88
CA GLU A 68 3.50 1.37 16.72
C GLU A 68 4.19 0.26 15.94
N THR A 69 5.40 -0.09 16.36
CA THR A 69 6.11 -1.26 15.84
C THR A 69 5.93 -2.41 16.82
N ARG A 70 5.42 -3.55 16.35
CA ARG A 70 5.36 -4.80 17.14
C ARG A 70 6.23 -5.86 16.48
N ALA A 71 7.26 -6.31 17.18
CA ALA A 71 8.34 -7.12 16.64
C ALA A 71 8.95 -6.47 15.38
N CYS A 72 8.44 -6.81 14.21
CA CYS A 72 8.96 -6.41 12.90
C CYS A 72 7.91 -5.81 11.98
N GLU A 73 6.69 -5.71 12.49
CA GLU A 73 5.55 -5.19 11.75
C GLU A 73 5.28 -3.79 12.29
N LEU A 74 5.50 -2.81 11.42
CA LEU A 74 4.95 -1.49 11.61
C LEU A 74 3.43 -1.60 11.46
N ARG A 75 2.69 -1.16 12.47
CA ARG A 75 1.24 -1.21 12.50
C ARG A 75 0.69 0.20 12.60
N LEU A 76 -0.29 0.49 11.77
CA LEU A 76 -1.06 1.71 11.82
C LEU A 76 -2.54 1.36 11.87
N GLU A 77 -3.23 1.85 12.88
CA GLU A 77 -4.66 1.65 13.09
C GLU A 77 -5.34 3.00 13.20
N VAL A 78 -6.36 3.24 12.38
CA VAL A 78 -7.23 4.40 12.49
C VAL A 78 -8.23 4.16 13.62
N LEU A 79 -8.24 5.06 14.60
CA LEU A 79 -9.10 4.97 15.78
C LEU A 79 -10.43 5.68 15.47
N SER A 80 -11.36 4.99 14.84
CA SER A 80 -12.64 5.59 14.39
C SER A 80 -13.49 6.19 15.52
N GLY A 81 -13.35 5.67 16.75
CA GLY A 81 -13.95 6.20 17.97
C GLY A 81 -13.09 7.24 18.70
N CYS A 82 -12.13 7.87 18.02
CA CYS A 82 -11.33 8.96 18.60
C CYS A 82 -11.08 10.07 17.58
N GLY A 83 -11.50 11.29 17.90
CA GLY A 83 -11.27 12.45 17.04
C GLY A 83 -11.26 13.78 17.79
N GLY A 84 -10.75 14.81 17.13
CA GLY A 84 -10.80 16.19 17.61
C GLY A 84 -11.88 16.96 16.87
N GLU A 85 -12.82 17.55 17.62
CA GLU A 85 -13.88 18.39 17.07
C GLU A 85 -13.32 19.74 16.58
N GLY A 86 -13.96 20.34 15.58
CA GLY A 86 -13.62 21.68 15.08
C GLY A 86 -12.42 21.73 14.11
N SER A 87 -11.69 20.63 13.94
CA SER A 87 -10.70 20.49 12.86
C SER A 87 -11.33 19.91 11.58
N HIS A 88 -10.77 20.22 10.44
CA HIS A 88 -11.11 19.72 9.10
C HIS A 88 -9.83 19.57 8.27
N TYR A 89 -9.92 18.94 7.10
CA TYR A 89 -8.78 18.86 6.19
C TYR A 89 -8.94 19.80 5.00
N ASP A 90 -7.99 20.70 4.84
CA ASP A 90 -7.89 21.58 3.69
C ASP A 90 -7.04 20.94 2.58
N TYR A 91 -7.56 20.97 1.35
CA TYR A 91 -6.79 20.53 0.20
C TYR A 91 -5.76 21.58 -0.21
N ARG A 92 -4.53 21.13 -0.45
CA ARG A 92 -3.45 21.90 -1.06
C ARG A 92 -2.88 21.13 -2.23
N SER A 93 -2.80 21.77 -3.39
CA SER A 93 -2.17 21.16 -4.57
C SER A 93 -0.67 21.00 -4.38
N GLY A 94 -0.12 19.98 -5.05
CA GLY A 94 1.30 19.67 -4.99
C GLY A 94 1.58 18.37 -5.72
N VAL A 95 2.51 18.39 -6.68
CA VAL A 95 2.74 17.26 -7.58
C VAL A 95 4.03 16.55 -7.22
N GLN A 96 3.96 15.24 -7.05
CA GLN A 96 5.13 14.38 -6.85
C GLN A 96 4.92 13.03 -7.51
N GLU A 97 5.89 12.57 -8.29
CA GLU A 97 5.94 11.21 -8.82
C GLU A 97 6.81 10.35 -7.90
N VAL A 98 6.34 9.15 -7.59
CA VAL A 98 7.01 8.22 -6.67
C VAL A 98 7.08 6.84 -7.32
N THR A 99 8.29 6.31 -7.46
CA THR A 99 8.52 4.93 -7.93
C THR A 99 9.24 4.14 -6.86
N VAL A 100 8.66 3.01 -6.48
CA VAL A 100 9.23 2.06 -5.52
C VAL A 100 9.37 0.71 -6.20
N VAL A 101 10.60 0.22 -6.34
CA VAL A 101 10.88 -1.13 -6.87
C VAL A 101 11.48 -1.99 -5.76
N ALA A 102 10.92 -3.18 -5.53
CA ALA A 102 11.40 -4.15 -4.57
C ALA A 102 11.56 -5.52 -5.26
N GLY A 103 12.79 -6.01 -5.37
CA GLY A 103 13.06 -7.31 -5.97
C GLY A 103 12.79 -8.52 -5.07
N SER A 104 12.36 -8.30 -3.82
CA SER A 104 12.04 -9.35 -2.86
C SER A 104 11.16 -8.84 -1.73
N ALA A 105 10.50 -9.73 -0.99
CA ALA A 105 9.69 -9.38 0.18
C ALA A 105 10.48 -8.62 1.25
N ARG A 106 11.77 -8.95 1.45
CA ARG A 106 12.65 -8.21 2.37
C ARG A 106 12.90 -6.77 1.90
N GLN A 107 13.10 -6.55 0.61
CA GLN A 107 13.23 -5.19 0.08
C GLN A 107 11.91 -4.43 0.15
N LEU A 108 10.79 -5.13 -0.05
CA LEU A 108 9.45 -4.54 0.06
C LEU A 108 9.18 -4.04 1.49
N LEU A 109 9.46 -4.88 2.49
CA LEU A 109 9.32 -4.52 3.90
C LEU A 109 10.11 -3.26 4.28
N LYS A 110 11.30 -3.08 3.70
CA LYS A 110 12.14 -1.89 3.95
C LYS A 110 11.58 -0.62 3.30
N LYS A 111 10.88 -0.72 2.17
CA LYS A 111 10.44 0.44 1.38
C LYS A 111 8.97 0.80 1.61
N LEU A 112 8.12 -0.19 1.91
CA LEU A 112 6.68 -0.04 2.13
C LEU A 112 6.24 -0.91 3.31
N PRO A 113 6.71 -0.62 4.54
CA PRO A 113 6.53 -1.51 5.69
C PRO A 113 5.07 -1.81 6.02
N LEU A 114 4.18 -0.81 5.91
CA LEU A 114 2.75 -1.01 6.16
C LEU A 114 2.11 -1.87 5.07
N GLY A 115 1.37 -2.90 5.47
CA GLY A 115 0.66 -3.80 4.54
C GLY A 115 1.54 -4.82 3.80
N THR A 116 2.88 -4.78 3.99
CA THR A 116 3.79 -5.71 3.29
C THR A 116 3.43 -7.17 3.51
N ARG A 117 3.01 -7.57 4.72
CA ARG A 117 2.70 -8.98 5.01
C ARG A 117 1.56 -9.52 4.14
N ALA A 118 0.53 -8.72 3.92
CA ALA A 118 -0.57 -9.08 3.02
C ALA A 118 -0.10 -9.11 1.55
N ALA A 119 0.73 -8.15 1.14
CA ALA A 119 1.25 -8.07 -0.22
C ALA A 119 2.29 -9.15 -0.55
N ALA A 120 3.10 -9.58 0.43
CA ALA A 120 4.18 -10.55 0.23
C ALA A 120 3.67 -11.92 -0.26
N GLY A 121 2.47 -12.32 0.18
CA GLY A 121 1.82 -13.55 -0.29
C GLY A 121 1.48 -13.51 -1.78
N GLN A 122 1.35 -12.33 -2.38
CA GLN A 122 1.02 -12.16 -3.80
C GLN A 122 2.26 -12.15 -4.71
N LEU A 123 3.46 -12.21 -4.13
CA LEU A 123 4.68 -12.04 -4.91
C LEU A 123 5.16 -13.33 -5.55
N GLU A 124 4.82 -14.53 -5.05
CA GLU A 124 5.26 -15.83 -5.62
C GLU A 124 6.76 -15.91 -6.02
N GLY A 125 7.63 -15.14 -5.35
CA GLY A 125 9.07 -15.04 -5.70
C GLY A 125 9.43 -14.01 -6.79
N ALA A 126 8.45 -13.33 -7.37
CA ALA A 126 8.61 -12.16 -8.23
C ALA A 126 8.91 -10.87 -7.45
N GLY A 127 9.42 -9.86 -8.15
CA GLY A 127 9.56 -8.51 -7.62
C GLY A 127 8.25 -7.73 -7.70
N LEU A 128 8.17 -6.65 -6.93
CA LEU A 128 7.06 -5.69 -6.96
C LEU A 128 7.56 -4.31 -7.37
N ARG A 129 6.74 -3.60 -8.14
CA ARG A 129 6.88 -2.17 -8.38
C ARG A 129 5.59 -1.43 -8.09
N ALA A 130 5.71 -0.33 -7.36
CA ALA A 130 4.66 0.65 -7.15
C ALA A 130 5.04 1.96 -7.83
N ASP A 131 4.17 2.47 -8.70
CA ASP A 131 4.26 3.84 -9.21
C ASP A 131 3.07 4.64 -8.70
N ALA A 132 3.32 5.80 -8.14
CA ALA A 132 2.30 6.71 -7.66
C ALA A 132 2.50 8.12 -8.20
N LEU A 133 1.38 8.79 -8.45
CA LEU A 133 1.31 10.22 -8.74
C LEU A 133 0.53 10.88 -7.61
N ILE A 134 1.23 11.63 -6.77
CA ILE A 134 0.65 12.54 -5.78
C ILE A 134 0.31 13.84 -6.50
N VAL A 135 -0.91 14.33 -6.32
CA VAL A 135 -1.41 15.57 -6.97
C VAL A 135 -1.78 16.66 -5.96
N GLY A 136 -1.86 16.29 -4.69
CA GLY A 136 -2.04 17.23 -3.60
C GLY A 136 -1.98 16.53 -2.25
N GLN A 137 -2.33 17.29 -1.22
CA GLN A 137 -2.34 16.87 0.17
C GLN A 137 -3.54 17.47 0.88
N LEU A 138 -4.17 16.67 1.74
CA LEU A 138 -5.15 17.11 2.72
C LEU A 138 -4.41 17.47 4.00
N VAL A 139 -4.56 18.69 4.49
CA VAL A 139 -3.82 19.21 5.66
C VAL A 139 -4.79 19.60 6.76
N LEU A 140 -4.55 19.12 7.98
CA LEU A 140 -5.43 19.38 9.12
C LEU A 140 -5.43 20.87 9.51
N ALA A 141 -6.62 21.47 9.62
CA ALA A 141 -6.86 22.88 9.87
C ALA A 141 -8.10 23.11 10.79
N PRO A 142 -8.05 24.08 11.73
CA PRO A 142 -6.82 24.56 12.34
C PRO A 142 -6.06 23.38 12.94
N ALA A 143 -4.73 23.49 13.01
CA ALA A 143 -3.93 22.49 13.71
C ALA A 143 -4.39 22.47 15.18
N PRO A 144 -4.99 21.35 15.67
CA PRO A 144 -5.44 21.29 17.05
C PRO A 144 -4.22 21.37 17.98
N ASP A 145 -4.45 21.75 19.23
CA ASP A 145 -3.46 21.47 20.27
C ASP A 145 -3.23 19.96 20.25
N LEU A 146 -2.02 19.52 19.88
CA LEU A 146 -1.67 18.12 19.59
C LEU A 146 -1.49 17.31 20.89
N ARG A 147 -2.38 17.57 21.85
CA ARG A 147 -2.47 16.89 23.14
C ARG A 147 -3.54 15.83 23.08
N ARG A 148 -3.34 14.72 23.78
CA ARG A 148 -4.37 13.69 23.89
C ARG A 148 -5.69 14.22 24.48
N ALA A 149 -5.60 15.20 25.38
CA ALA A 149 -6.74 15.84 26.01
C ALA A 149 -7.66 16.64 25.06
N SER A 150 -7.19 16.97 23.84
CA SER A 150 -8.02 17.63 22.83
C SER A 150 -8.85 16.66 21.98
N LEU A 151 -8.67 15.35 22.19
CA LEU A 151 -9.39 14.30 21.49
C LEU A 151 -10.50 13.73 22.38
N THR A 152 -11.63 13.42 21.75
CA THR A 152 -12.82 12.87 22.42
C THR A 152 -13.21 11.55 21.81
N GLY A 153 -13.64 10.62 22.67
CA GLY A 153 -14.22 9.34 22.28
C GLY A 153 -13.59 8.13 22.98
N PRO A 154 -14.24 6.95 22.89
CA PRO A 154 -13.87 5.75 23.66
C PRO A 154 -12.46 5.23 23.37
N ASP A 155 -11.91 5.50 22.18
CA ASP A 155 -10.62 4.95 21.75
C ASP A 155 -9.42 5.87 22.02
N CYS A 156 -9.64 7.09 22.51
CA CYS A 156 -8.57 8.11 22.60
C CYS A 156 -7.46 7.78 23.59
N ALA A 157 -7.73 6.95 24.59
CA ALA A 157 -6.70 6.46 25.50
C ALA A 157 -5.60 5.66 24.77
N ARG A 158 -5.91 5.06 23.61
CA ARG A 158 -4.97 4.27 22.81
C ARG A 158 -4.26 5.08 21.71
N ALA A 159 -4.66 6.34 21.53
CA ALA A 159 -4.08 7.19 20.50
C ALA A 159 -2.60 7.47 20.79
N THR A 160 -1.81 7.48 19.73
CA THR A 160 -0.37 7.75 19.79
C THR A 160 0.02 8.95 18.92
N HIS A 161 -0.72 9.16 17.83
CA HIS A 161 -0.47 10.21 16.86
C HIS A 161 -1.79 10.76 16.32
N VAL A 162 -1.71 11.95 15.72
CA VAL A 162 -2.76 12.53 14.88
C VAL A 162 -2.26 12.61 13.45
N VAL A 163 -3.15 12.34 12.49
CA VAL A 163 -2.88 12.53 11.07
C VAL A 163 -2.97 14.01 10.74
N THR A 164 -1.83 14.66 10.54
CA THR A 164 -1.76 16.09 10.21
C THR A 164 -1.76 16.35 8.71
N ARG A 165 -1.42 15.32 7.92
CA ARG A 165 -1.41 15.38 6.46
C ARG A 165 -1.80 14.03 5.85
N ILE A 166 -2.50 14.06 4.71
CA ILE A 166 -2.71 12.91 3.83
C ILE A 166 -2.30 13.31 2.42
N ASP A 167 -1.22 12.74 1.90
CA ASP A 167 -0.88 12.90 0.48
C ASP A 167 -1.86 12.07 -0.35
N VAL A 168 -2.48 12.69 -1.36
CA VAL A 168 -3.53 12.07 -2.16
C VAL A 168 -3.16 12.03 -3.65
N GLY A 169 -3.63 10.99 -4.32
CA GLY A 169 -3.38 10.81 -5.73
C GLY A 169 -3.93 9.50 -6.28
N GLY A 170 -3.11 8.83 -7.09
CA GLY A 170 -3.38 7.49 -7.58
C GLY A 170 -2.09 6.70 -7.77
N PHE A 171 -2.22 5.37 -7.85
CA PHE A 171 -1.06 4.48 -7.98
C PHE A 171 -1.39 3.19 -8.74
N THR A 172 -0.35 2.52 -9.20
CA THR A 172 -0.42 1.15 -9.72
C THR A 172 0.59 0.26 -9.01
N LEU A 173 0.20 -0.98 -8.73
CA LEU A 173 1.11 -2.04 -8.29
C LEU A 173 1.27 -3.03 -9.42
N THR A 174 2.50 -3.44 -9.65
CA THR A 174 2.89 -4.38 -10.70
C THR A 174 3.84 -5.42 -10.13
N SER A 175 3.81 -6.63 -10.70
CA SER A 175 4.66 -7.74 -10.32
C SER A 175 5.36 -8.31 -11.55
N GLY A 176 6.56 -8.83 -11.37
CA GLY A 176 7.30 -9.48 -12.44
C GLY A 176 8.78 -9.69 -12.12
N PRO A 177 9.59 -10.17 -13.09
CA PRO A 177 11.02 -10.33 -12.93
C PRO A 177 11.69 -9.00 -12.57
N ALA A 178 12.52 -8.96 -11.54
CA ALA A 178 13.13 -7.72 -11.04
C ALA A 178 13.83 -6.89 -12.13
N ALA A 179 14.49 -7.54 -13.10
CA ALA A 179 15.13 -6.88 -14.23
C ALA A 179 14.15 -6.12 -15.15
N ARG A 180 12.88 -6.52 -15.21
CA ARG A 180 11.83 -5.87 -16.01
C ARG A 180 11.14 -4.73 -15.26
N LEU A 181 11.25 -4.68 -13.94
CA LEU A 181 10.60 -3.67 -13.11
C LEU A 181 11.38 -2.35 -13.04
N SER A 182 12.69 -2.36 -13.29
CA SER A 182 13.59 -1.21 -13.07
C SER A 182 13.62 -0.17 -14.21
N THR A 183 12.51 0.06 -14.91
CA THR A 183 12.45 1.10 -15.98
C THR A 183 12.25 2.50 -15.39
N PRO A 184 12.81 3.56 -15.98
CA PRO A 184 12.63 4.93 -15.46
C PRO A 184 11.20 5.48 -15.67
N GLU A 185 10.52 5.02 -16.73
CA GLU A 185 9.17 5.46 -17.06
C GLU A 185 8.13 4.95 -16.04
N PRO A 186 7.27 5.80 -15.44
CA PRO A 186 6.22 5.38 -14.53
C PRO A 186 5.03 4.74 -15.26
N TRP A 187 4.45 3.69 -14.68
CA TRP A 187 3.34 2.94 -15.30
C TRP A 187 1.94 3.37 -14.86
N PHE A 188 1.84 4.28 -13.89
CA PHE A 188 0.58 4.94 -13.56
C PHE A 188 0.31 6.10 -14.53
N ARG A 189 -0.02 5.76 -15.78
CA ARG A 189 -0.43 6.74 -16.81
C ARG A 189 -1.47 6.13 -17.74
N THR A 190 -2.26 6.97 -18.38
CA THR A 190 -3.26 6.53 -19.37
C THR A 190 -2.57 5.87 -20.57
N GLY A 191 -3.07 4.71 -20.99
CA GLY A 191 -2.61 4.03 -22.22
C GLY A 191 -1.26 3.32 -22.10
N VAL A 192 -0.66 3.20 -20.91
CA VAL A 192 0.61 2.48 -20.75
C VAL A 192 0.42 0.98 -20.91
N GLN A 193 1.20 0.40 -21.82
CA GLN A 193 1.36 -1.04 -21.97
C GLN A 193 2.54 -1.53 -21.13
N LEU A 194 2.30 -2.55 -20.32
CA LEU A 194 3.35 -3.14 -19.49
C LEU A 194 4.27 -4.04 -20.34
N PRO A 195 5.57 -4.14 -19.97
CA PRO A 195 6.48 -5.09 -20.60
C PRO A 195 5.99 -6.54 -20.48
N SER A 196 6.43 -7.42 -21.38
CA SER A 196 6.13 -8.84 -21.27
C SER A 196 6.67 -9.44 -19.97
N GLY A 197 5.87 -10.29 -19.33
CA GLY A 197 6.19 -10.89 -18.03
C GLY A 197 6.02 -9.94 -16.83
N VAL A 198 5.48 -8.75 -17.05
CA VAL A 198 5.04 -7.85 -15.96
C VAL A 198 3.51 -7.81 -15.95
N GLU A 199 2.94 -8.04 -14.79
CA GLU A 199 1.50 -8.02 -14.55
C GLU A 199 1.11 -6.82 -13.68
N ARG A 200 -0.06 -6.25 -13.95
CA ARG A 200 -0.68 -5.26 -13.06
C ARG A 200 -1.48 -5.98 -11.98
N LEU A 201 -0.99 -5.93 -10.75
CA LEU A 201 -1.72 -6.44 -9.59
C LEU A 201 -2.85 -5.50 -9.17
N ARG A 202 -2.62 -4.18 -9.31
CA ARG A 202 -3.57 -3.17 -8.83
C ARG A 202 -3.47 -1.86 -9.60
N LEU A 203 -4.61 -1.20 -9.75
CA LEU A 203 -4.73 0.18 -10.18
C LEU A 203 -5.73 0.87 -9.25
N GLU A 204 -5.32 1.96 -8.63
CA GLU A 204 -6.13 2.71 -7.67
C GLU A 204 -6.09 4.19 -8.03
N GLY A 205 -7.27 4.79 -8.12
CA GLY A 205 -7.45 6.09 -8.76
C GLY A 205 -7.42 5.99 -10.29
N SER A 206 -7.74 7.11 -10.94
CA SER A 206 -7.83 7.23 -12.39
C SER A 206 -6.66 8.07 -12.91
N PRO A 207 -5.78 7.51 -13.76
CA PRO A 207 -4.66 8.26 -14.31
C PRO A 207 -5.06 9.54 -15.05
N SER A 208 -6.18 9.53 -15.78
CA SER A 208 -6.69 10.73 -16.46
C SER A 208 -7.17 11.79 -15.47
N ARG A 209 -7.91 11.39 -14.43
CA ARG A 209 -8.36 12.33 -13.37
C ARG A 209 -7.20 12.86 -12.54
N CYS A 210 -6.14 12.08 -12.37
CA CYS A 210 -4.91 12.59 -11.76
C CYS A 210 -4.18 13.59 -12.64
N ALA A 211 -4.17 13.38 -13.96
CA ALA A 211 -3.64 14.37 -14.89
C ALA A 211 -4.45 15.67 -14.86
N GLU A 212 -5.79 15.57 -14.77
CA GLU A 212 -6.69 16.73 -14.60
C GLU A 212 -6.41 17.46 -13.27
N ALA A 213 -6.33 16.76 -12.14
CA ALA A 213 -6.01 17.34 -10.83
C ALA A 213 -4.66 18.07 -10.84
N LYS A 214 -3.65 17.46 -11.48
CA LYS A 214 -2.32 18.06 -11.69
C LYS A 214 -2.40 19.34 -12.51
N ALA A 215 -3.26 19.39 -13.52
CA ALA A 215 -3.39 20.54 -14.42
C ALA A 215 -4.21 21.69 -13.81
N SER A 216 -5.33 21.38 -13.15
CA SER A 216 -6.21 22.39 -12.55
C SER A 216 -5.72 22.86 -11.18
N GLY A 217 -4.91 22.05 -10.48
CA GLY A 217 -4.56 22.28 -9.08
C GLY A 217 -5.73 22.05 -8.13
N GLU A 218 -6.80 21.38 -8.58
CA GLU A 218 -7.99 21.08 -7.79
C GLU A 218 -8.08 19.60 -7.44
N ARG A 219 -8.74 19.29 -6.32
CA ARG A 219 -8.98 17.91 -5.91
C ARG A 219 -9.94 17.23 -6.89
N GLN A 220 -9.60 16.02 -7.31
CA GLN A 220 -10.47 15.17 -8.15
C GLN A 220 -10.86 13.92 -7.37
N ALA A 221 -12.15 13.58 -7.33
CA ALA A 221 -12.66 12.46 -6.53
C ALA A 221 -11.99 11.12 -6.87
N LEU A 222 -11.76 10.85 -8.17
CA LEU A 222 -11.09 9.64 -8.63
C LEU A 222 -9.56 9.76 -8.65
N CYS A 223 -8.99 10.81 -8.06
CA CYS A 223 -7.55 10.95 -7.80
C CYS A 223 -7.29 11.40 -6.35
N ALA A 224 -8.14 10.96 -5.42
CA ALA A 224 -8.04 11.29 -4.01
C ALA A 224 -7.66 10.08 -3.16
N VAL A 225 -6.95 9.10 -3.74
CA VAL A 225 -6.54 7.90 -3.00
C VAL A 225 -5.46 8.30 -1.97
N PRO A 226 -5.60 7.94 -0.68
CA PRO A 226 -4.54 8.18 0.30
C PRO A 226 -3.29 7.37 -0.03
N LEU A 227 -2.16 8.05 -0.20
CA LEU A 227 -0.88 7.44 -0.62
C LEU A 227 0.16 7.43 0.51
N ARG A 228 0.20 8.48 1.33
CA ARG A 228 1.16 8.64 2.42
C ARG A 228 0.57 9.54 3.50
N LEU A 229 0.89 9.28 4.76
CA LEU A 229 0.46 10.12 5.87
C LEU A 229 1.55 11.11 6.27
N GLY A 230 1.17 12.19 6.94
CA GLY A 230 2.01 12.91 7.88
C GLY A 230 1.43 12.70 9.27
N LEU A 231 2.26 12.19 10.17
CA LEU A 231 1.86 11.87 11.54
C LEU A 231 2.58 12.79 12.51
N THR A 232 1.85 13.33 13.48
CA THR A 232 2.45 14.02 14.61
C THR A 232 2.15 13.26 15.90
N PRO A 233 3.17 12.93 16.71
CA PRO A 233 2.95 12.29 18.01
C PRO A 233 2.05 13.15 18.89
N LEU A 234 1.16 12.50 19.63
CA LEU A 234 0.44 13.15 20.71
C LEU A 234 1.39 13.35 21.87
N VAL A 235 1.35 14.55 22.44
CA VAL A 235 1.95 14.82 23.75
C VAL A 235 0.86 14.72 24.82
N ASP A 236 1.24 14.34 26.03
CA ASP A 236 0.34 14.34 27.18
C ASP A 236 0.39 15.71 27.89
#